data_AF-A0A2M7YCN2-F1
#
_entry.id   AF-A0A2M7YCN2-F1
#
_cell.length_a   1.000
_cell.length_b   1.000
_cell.length_c   1.000
_cell.angle_alpha   90.00
_cell.angle_beta   90.00
_cell.angle_gamma   90.00
#
_symmetry.space_group_name_H-M   'P 1'
#
loop_
_entity.id
_entity.type
_entity.pdbx_description
1 polymer ?
#
loop_
_entity_poly.entity_id
_entity_poly.type
_entity_poly.pdbx_seq_one_letter_code
_entity_poly.pdbx_strand_id
1 'polypeptide(L)' 'MRHGGQILVDQLKIQGVERVFCVPGESYLAALDGLRDSGIDVVVCRQEGGAAMMAEA' A
#
# COMPACT_ATOMS: atom_id res chain seq x y z
N MET A 1 -2.30 -6.44 -18.63
CA MET A 1 -3.42 -7.13 -17.94
C MET A 1 -3.50 -6.53 -16.55
N ARG A 2 -4.68 -6.10 -16.07
CA ARG A 2 -4.83 -5.42 -14.77
C ARG A 2 -4.87 -6.49 -13.67
N HIS A 3 -3.85 -6.56 -12.81
CA HIS A 3 -3.73 -7.56 -11.74
C HIS A 3 -4.41 -7.09 -10.44
N GLY A 4 -4.69 -8.02 -9.53
CA GLY A 4 -5.47 -7.74 -8.31
C GLY A 4 -4.91 -6.60 -7.45
N GLY A 5 -3.59 -6.48 -7.33
CA GLY A 5 -2.97 -5.38 -6.60
C GLY A 5 -3.18 -4.00 -7.24
N GLN A 6 -3.25 -3.92 -8.57
CA GLN A 6 -3.57 -2.67 -9.26
C GLN A 6 -5.02 -2.27 -9.02
N ILE A 7 -5.95 -3.23 -8.99
CA ILE A 7 -7.35 -2.98 -8.64
C ILE A 7 -7.46 -2.46 -7.20
N LEU A 8 -6.73 -3.06 -6.26
CA LEU A 8 -6.68 -2.61 -4.87
C LEU A 8 -6.21 -1.15 -4.77
N VAL A 9 -5.09 -0.81 -5.41
CA VAL A 9 -4.53 0.54 -5.33
C VAL A 9 -5.40 1.57 -6.03
N ASP A 10 -6.04 1.22 -7.15
CA ASP A 10 -7.01 2.11 -7.80
C ASP A 10 -8.19 2.44 -6.86
N GLN A 11 -8.67 1.48 -6.06
CA GLN A 11 -9.71 1.75 -5.07
C GLN A 11 -9.22 2.66 -3.94
N LEU A 12 -7.99 2.47 -3.46
CA LEU A 12 -7.40 3.37 -2.46
C LEU A 12 -7.34 4.82 -2.98
N LYS A 13 -6.93 5.01 -4.24
CA LYS A 13 -6.91 6.33 -4.88
C LYS A 13 -8.30 6.95 -4.99
N ILE A 14 -9.30 6.17 -5.40
CA ILE A 14 -10.70 6.64 -5.48
C ILE A 14 -11.21 7.11 -4.11
N GLN A 15 -10.76 6.46 -3.04
CA GLN A 15 -11.11 6.83 -1.66
C GLN A 15 -10.28 8.01 -1.12
N GLY A 16 -9.37 8.59 -1.91
CA GLY A 16 -8.56 9.74 -1.53
C GLY A 16 -7.36 9.40 -0.65
N VAL A 17 -6.90 8.14 -0.65
CA VAL A 17 -5.69 7.75 0.10
C VAL A 17 -4.46 8.37 -0.54
N GLU A 18 -3.72 9.17 0.24
CA GLU A 18 -2.48 9.83 -0.19
C GLU A 18 -1.22 9.11 0.31
N ARG A 19 -1.32 8.34 1.40
CA ARG A 19 -0.19 7.63 2.03
C ARG A 19 -0.60 6.25 2.55
N VAL A 20 0.31 5.29 2.47
CA VAL A 20 0.19 3.94 3.06
C VAL A 20 1.43 3.58 3.86
N PHE A 21 1.26 2.73 4.87
CA PHE A 21 2.33 2.21 5.72
C PHE A 21 2.36 0.69 5.60
N CYS A 22 3.53 0.10 5.32
CA CYS A 22 3.63 -1.35 5.15
C CYS A 22 4.98 -1.93 5.59
N VAL A 23 5.00 -3.23 5.87
CA VAL A 23 6.22 -4.04 6.05
C VAL A 23 6.36 -4.96 4.84
N PRO A 24 7.23 -4.65 3.85
CA PRO A 24 7.31 -5.39 2.60
C PRO A 24 7.53 -6.90 2.79
N GLY A 25 6.79 -7.72 2.05
CA GLY A 25 6.88 -9.18 2.11
C GLY A 25 6.40 -9.87 0.84
N GLU A 26 6.85 -11.11 0.63
CA GLU A 26 6.59 -11.88 -0.59
C GLU A 26 5.08 -12.17 -0.79
N SER A 27 4.36 -12.40 0.32
CA SER A 27 2.95 -12.78 0.32
C SER A 27 1.99 -11.77 -0.35
N TYR A 28 2.44 -10.54 -0.61
CA TYR A 28 1.59 -9.49 -1.19
C TYR A 28 2.32 -8.63 -2.25
N LEU A 29 3.31 -9.21 -2.94
CA LEU A 29 4.06 -8.55 -4.02
C LEU A 29 3.15 -7.87 -5.05
N ALA A 30 1.98 -8.47 -5.37
CA ALA A 30 1.04 -7.87 -6.30
C ALA A 30 0.54 -6.49 -5.82
N ALA A 31 0.29 -6.30 -4.52
CA ALA A 31 -0.13 -5.01 -3.97
C ALA A 31 1.02 -4.02 -3.90
N LEU A 32 2.24 -4.47 -3.56
CA LEU A 32 3.45 -3.63 -3.67
C LEU A 32 3.70 -3.16 -5.11
N ASP A 33 3.46 -4.04 -6.08
CA ASP A 33 3.58 -3.71 -7.49
C ASP A 33 2.50 -2.73 -7.94
N GLY A 34 1.27 -2.88 -7.45
CA GLY A 34 0.20 -1.92 -7.71
C GLY A 34 0.48 -0.52 -7.11
N LEU A 35 1.21 -0.46 -5.99
CA LEU A 35 1.60 0.80 -5.34
C LEU A 35 2.72 1.51 -6.11
N ARG A 36 3.54 0.75 -6.85
CA ARG A 36 4.57 1.28 -7.74
C ARG A 36 3.90 2.17 -8.78
N ASP A 37 4.42 3.39 -8.94
CA ASP A 37 3.90 4.41 -9.87
C ASP A 37 2.44 4.85 -9.62
N SER A 38 1.85 4.51 -8.46
CA SER A 38 0.48 4.89 -8.12
C SER A 38 0.33 6.38 -7.78
N GLY A 39 1.42 7.01 -7.32
CA GLY A 39 1.43 8.37 -6.75
C GLY A 39 1.05 8.42 -5.27
N ILE A 40 0.68 7.29 -4.65
CA ILE A 40 0.50 7.18 -3.20
C ILE A 40 1.89 7.11 -2.55
N ASP A 41 2.10 7.88 -1.47
CA ASP A 41 3.32 7.83 -0.68
C ASP A 41 3.39 6.53 0.13
N VAL A 42 4.46 5.75 -0.06
CA VAL A 42 4.63 4.44 0.59
C VAL A 42 5.70 4.53 1.66
N VAL A 43 5.30 4.44 2.92
CA VAL A 43 6.20 4.44 4.07
C VAL A 43 6.51 3.01 4.49
N VAL A 44 7.77 2.61 4.30
CA VAL A 44 8.27 1.30 4.70
C VAL A 44 8.55 1.26 6.21
N CYS A 45 8.00 0.26 6.87
CA CYS A 45 8.06 0.06 8.31
C CYS A 45 8.89 -1.18 8.65
N ARG A 46 9.41 -1.25 9.89
CA ARG A 46 10.16 -2.44 10.37
C ARG A 46 9.29 -3.50 11.02
N GLN A 47 8.12 -3.12 11.52
CA GLN A 47 7.22 -3.96 12.31
C GLN A 47 5.77 -3.55 12.02
N GLU A 48 4.89 -4.53 11.91
CA GLU A 48 3.49 -4.36 11.52
C GLU A 48 2.71 -3.57 12.55
N GLY A 49 3.01 -3.76 13.84
CA GLY A 49 2.38 -3.01 14.93
C GLY A 49 2.62 -1.50 14.83
N GLY A 50 3.84 -1.10 14.45
CA GLY A 50 4.17 0.31 14.20
C GLY A 50 3.46 0.85 12.97
N ALA A 51 3.41 0.07 11.88
CA ALA A 51 2.71 0.44 10.66
C ALA A 51 1.20 0.69 10.91
N ALA A 52 0.57 -0.18 11.71
CA ALA A 52 -0.84 -0.05 12.05
C ALA A 52 -1.14 1.21 12.86
N MET A 53 -0.31 1.54 13.87
CA MET A 53 -0.48 2.78 14.65
C MET A 53 -0.31 4.03 13.78
N MET A 54 0.63 4.03 12.83
CA MET A 54 0.81 5.16 11.91
C MET A 54 -0.34 5.32 10.90
N ALA A 55 -1.03 4.22 10.57
CA ALA A 55 -2.19 4.24 9.68
C ALA A 55 -3.49 4.70 10.38
N GLU A 56 -3.56 4.62 11.71
CA GLU A 56 -4.72 5.05 12.50
C GLU A 56 -4.68 6.54 12.86
N ALA A 57 -3.47 7.06 13.12
CA ALA A 57 -3.22 8.44 13.55
C ALA A 57 -3.69 9.50 12.53
#